data_AF-A0A410YHQ7-F1
#
_entry.id   AF-A0A410YHQ7-F1
#
_cell.length_a   1.000
_cell.length_b   1.000
_cell.length_c   1.000
_cell.angle_alpha   90.00
_cell.angle_beta   90.00
_cell.angle_gamma   90.00
#
_symmetry.space_group_name_H-M   'P 1'
#
loop_
_entity.id
_entity.type
_entity.pdbx_description
1 polymer ?
#
loop_
_entity_poly.entity_id
_entity_poly.type
_entity_poly.pdbx_seq_one_letter_code
_entity_poly.pdbx_strand_id
1 'polypeptide(L)' 'MTGKNAQDEPADIRIVSRNVTPEEAAAVTAVVRAALLESAELAGADDVAPVSAWARSQRPIREPLHPGPGAWNASARR' A
#
# COMPACT_ATOMS: atom_id res chain seq x y z
N MET A 1 25.50 19.72 2.14
CA MET A 1 24.65 18.76 1.41
C MET A 1 23.26 18.79 2.05
N THR A 2 22.37 19.66 1.58
CA THR A 2 20.99 19.73 2.09
C THR A 2 20.13 18.78 1.30
N GLY A 3 19.66 17.71 1.94
CA GLY A 3 18.67 16.81 1.39
C GLY A 3 17.35 17.58 1.23
N LYS A 4 16.97 17.83 -0.01
CA LYS A 4 15.63 18.32 -0.34
C LYS A 4 14.65 17.20 0.05
N ASN A 5 13.88 17.42 1.13
CA ASN A 5 12.83 16.49 1.54
C ASN A 5 11.87 16.32 0.37
N ALA A 6 11.79 15.13 -0.22
CA ALA A 6 10.84 14.82 -1.28
C ALA A 6 9.37 15.02 -0.86
N GLN A 7 9.14 15.16 0.45
CA GLN A 7 7.85 15.46 1.09
C GLN A 7 7.42 16.93 0.95
N ASP A 8 8.34 17.83 0.56
CA ASP A 8 8.08 19.28 0.39
C ASP A 8 7.75 19.66 -1.06
N GLU A 9 7.84 18.71 -2.01
CA GLU A 9 7.33 18.96 -3.35
C GLU A 9 5.80 18.82 -3.31
N PRO A 10 5.06 19.86 -3.71
CA PRO A 10 3.61 19.78 -3.74
C PRO A 10 3.21 18.61 -4.63
N ALA A 11 2.48 17.63 -4.08
CA ALA A 11 1.88 16.56 -4.86
C ALA A 11 1.15 17.18 -6.06
N ASP A 12 1.51 16.73 -7.26
CA ASP A 12 0.98 17.29 -8.50
C ASP A 12 -0.45 16.80 -8.70
N ILE A 13 -1.43 17.62 -8.31
CA ILE A 13 -2.86 17.28 -8.30
C ILE A 13 -3.49 17.80 -9.60
N ARG A 14 -4.06 16.89 -10.40
CA ARG A 14 -4.79 17.22 -11.63
C ARG A 14 -6.28 16.93 -11.49
N ILE A 15 -7.10 17.98 -11.65
CA ILE A 15 -8.56 17.87 -11.68
C ILE A 15 -9.01 17.53 -13.11
N VAL A 16 -9.75 16.43 -13.28
CA VAL A 16 -10.20 15.93 -14.59
C VAL A 16 -11.68 16.20 -14.88
N SER A 17 -12.43 16.64 -13.88
CA SER A 17 -13.84 17.01 -14.01
C SER A 17 -13.99 18.28 -14.84
N ARG A 18 -15.09 18.35 -15.60
CA ARG A 18 -15.46 19.54 -16.38
C ARG A 18 -16.22 20.53 -15.51
N ASN A 19 -16.18 21.80 -15.88
CA ASN A 19 -17.00 22.86 -15.30
C ASN A 19 -16.81 23.07 -13.78
N VAL A 20 -15.58 22.90 -13.30
CA VAL A 20 -15.20 23.17 -11.91
C VAL A 20 -14.88 24.65 -11.75
N THR A 21 -15.45 25.28 -10.72
CA THR A 21 -15.15 26.66 -10.36
C THR A 21 -13.80 26.78 -9.64
N PRO A 22 -13.13 27.95 -9.68
CA PRO A 22 -11.89 28.17 -8.94
C PRO A 22 -12.01 27.87 -7.44
N GLU A 23 -13.14 28.22 -6.83
CA GLU A 23 -13.43 28.01 -5.42
C GLU A 23 -13.56 26.52 -5.09
N GLU A 24 -14.26 25.75 -5.91
CA GLU A 24 -14.38 24.29 -5.76
C GLU A 24 -13.02 23.60 -5.93
N ALA A 25 -12.23 24.02 -6.92
CA ALA A 25 -10.88 23.50 -7.13
C ALA A 25 -9.99 23.74 -5.90
N ALA A 26 -10.05 24.93 -5.32
CA ALA A 26 -9.32 25.26 -4.10
C ALA A 26 -9.78 24.41 -2.90
N ALA A 27 -11.09 24.27 -2.71
CA ALA A 27 -11.66 23.48 -1.62
C ALA A 27 -11.24 22.00 -1.70
N VAL A 28 -11.39 21.37 -2.86
CA VAL A 28 -11.00 19.96 -3.06
C VAL A 28 -9.50 19.78 -2.89
N THR A 29 -8.69 20.68 -3.44
CA THR A 29 -7.23 20.62 -3.30
C THR A 29 -6.80 20.72 -1.84
N ALA A 30 -7.43 21.60 -1.05
CA ALA A 30 -7.14 21.75 0.37
C ALA A 30 -7.47 20.46 1.16
N VAL A 31 -8.63 19.84 0.89
CA VAL A 31 -9.04 18.59 1.54
C VAL A 31 -8.09 17.44 1.19
N VAL A 32 -7.77 17.26 -0.10
CA VAL A 32 -6.87 16.18 -0.54
C VAL A 32 -5.47 16.36 0.04
N ARG A 33 -4.96 17.59 0.10
CA ARG A 33 -3.67 17.88 0.74
C ARG A 33 -3.67 17.59 2.23
N ALA A 34 -4.73 17.97 2.95
CA ALA A 34 -4.84 17.67 4.37
C ALA A 34 -4.82 16.15 4.63
N ALA A 35 -5.58 15.38 3.84
CA ALA A 35 -5.60 13.92 3.94
C ALA A 35 -4.23 13.28 3.61
N LEU A 36 -3.51 13.82 2.61
CA LEU A 36 -2.16 13.35 2.28
C LEU A 36 -1.18 13.58 3.43
N LEU A 37 -1.22 14.76 4.06
CA LEU A 37 -0.37 15.08 5.21
C LEU A 37 -0.65 14.13 6.39
N GLU A 38 -1.93 13.90 6.71
CA GLU A 38 -2.33 12.94 7.76
C GLU A 38 -1.83 11.51 7.43
N SER A 39 -1.97 11.09 6.16
CA SER A 39 -1.50 9.76 5.74
C SER A 39 0.03 9.62 5.80
N ALA A 40 0.78 10.70 5.53
CA ALA A 40 2.24 10.70 5.60
C ALA A 40 2.73 10.58 7.06
N GLU A 41 2.01 11.19 8.01
CA GLU A 41 2.29 11.06 9.44
C GLU A 41 2.09 9.62 9.93
N LEU A 42 1.06 8.94 9.42
CA LEU A 42 0.80 7.52 9.72
C LEU A 42 1.78 6.56 9.01
N ALA A 43 2.20 6.88 7.78
CA ALA A 43 3.10 6.03 6.99
C ALA A 43 4.48 5.83 7.65
N GLY A 44 4.95 6.80 8.45
CA GLY A 44 6.20 6.68 9.20
C GLY A 44 6.18 5.59 10.30
N ALA A 45 5.01 5.04 10.65
CA ALA A 45 4.87 4.02 11.68
C ALA A 45 4.92 2.57 11.14
N ASP A 46 4.76 2.36 9.82
CA ASP A 46 4.37 1.07 9.23
C ASP A 46 5.38 0.46 8.24
N ASP A 47 6.64 0.91 8.24
CA ASP A 47 7.68 0.39 7.33
C ASP A 47 8.00 -1.12 7.50
N VAL A 48 7.41 -1.77 8.52
CA VAL A 48 7.39 -3.23 8.61
C VAL A 48 5.95 -3.69 8.72
N ALA A 49 5.37 -4.14 7.60
CA ALA A 49 4.10 -4.86 7.62
C ALA A 49 4.15 -5.93 8.73
N PRO A 50 3.19 -5.95 9.67
CA PRO A 50 3.26 -6.83 10.82
C PRO A 50 3.31 -8.28 10.35
N VAL A 51 4.35 -9.01 10.77
CA VAL A 51 4.48 -10.44 10.44
C VAL A 51 3.23 -11.16 10.95
N SER A 52 2.46 -11.70 10.01
CA SER A 52 1.20 -12.37 10.31
C SER A 52 1.43 -13.48 11.34
N ALA A 53 0.42 -13.74 12.19
CA ALA A 53 0.50 -14.83 13.17
C ALA A 53 0.77 -16.19 12.49
N TRP A 54 0.28 -16.36 11.25
CA TRP A 54 0.58 -17.51 10.42
C TRP A 54 2.07 -17.57 10.04
N ALA A 55 2.65 -16.48 9.52
CA ALA A 55 4.07 -16.42 9.18
C ALA A 55 4.98 -16.63 10.40
N ARG A 56 4.60 -16.12 11.58
CA ARG A 56 5.31 -16.37 12.86
C ARG A 56 5.26 -17.82 13.33
N SER A 57 4.17 -18.53 13.03
CA SER A 57 3.94 -19.91 13.49
C SER A 57 4.34 -20.96 12.46
N GLN A 58 4.76 -20.56 11.26
CA GLN A 58 5.32 -21.47 10.28
C GLN A 58 6.59 -22.11 10.82
N ARG A 59 6.52 -23.41 11.10
CA ARG A 59 7.71 -24.21 11.35
C ARG A 59 8.46 -24.37 10.03
N PRO A 60 9.80 -24.30 10.01
CA PRO A 60 10.55 -24.60 8.81
C PRO A 60 10.21 -26.01 8.35
N ILE A 61 9.68 -26.12 7.13
CA ILE A 61 9.52 -27.39 6.44
C ILE A 61 10.94 -27.94 6.25
N ARG A 62 11.27 -29.04 6.94
CA ARG A 62 12.63 -29.59 6.92
C ARG A 62 12.99 -30.24 5.59
N GLU A 63 12.00 -30.56 4.75
CA GLU A 63 12.19 -31.27 3.50
C GLU A 63 11.22 -30.75 2.43
N PRO A 64 11.68 -30.46 1.20
CA PRO A 64 10.80 -30.06 0.12
C PRO A 64 9.65 -31.05 -0.07
N LEU A 65 8.42 -30.56 -0.16
CA LEU A 65 7.28 -31.39 -0.53
C LEU A 65 7.48 -31.84 -1.98
N HIS A 66 7.68 -33.14 -2.19
CA HIS A 66 7.77 -33.75 -3.50
C HIS A 66 6.39 -34.30 -3.90
N PRO A 67 5.59 -33.54 -4.66
CA PRO A 67 4.34 -34.07 -5.17
C PRO A 67 4.61 -35.14 -6.22
N GLY A 68 4.05 -36.34 -6.03
CA GLY A 68 4.06 -37.38 -7.03
C GLY A 68 3.21 -37.02 -8.27
N PRO A 69 3.41 -37.72 -9.41
CA PRO A 69 2.61 -37.50 -10.61
C PRO A 69 1.11 -37.58 -10.30
N GLY A 70 0.36 -36.50 -10.59
CA GLY A 70 -1.08 -36.42 -10.36
C GLY A 70 -1.53 -36.13 -8.91
N ALA A 71 -0.62 -35.99 -7.95
CA ALA A 71 -0.96 -35.81 -6.53
C ALA A 71 -1.80 -34.55 -6.25
N TRP A 72 -1.54 -33.45 -6.95
CA TRP A 72 -2.31 -32.21 -6.80
C TRP A 72 -3.71 -32.26 -7.40
N ASN A 73 -3.93 -33.13 -8.39
CA ASN A 73 -5.23 -33.23 -9.06
C ASN A 73 -6.27 -33.96 -8.21
N ALA A 74 -5.83 -34.75 -7.23
CA ALA A 74 -6.71 -35.45 -6.30
C ALA A 74 -7.36 -34.49 -5.27
N SER A 75 -6.69 -33.41 -4.88
CA SER A 75 -7.24 -32.44 -3.91
C SER A 75 -8.29 -31.50 -4.51
N ALA A 76 -8.25 -31.28 -5.83
CA ALA A 76 -9.17 -30.39 -6.54
C ALA A 76 -10.48 -31.08 -6.98
N ARG A 77 -10.64 -32.38 -6.75
CA ARG A 77 -11.81 -33.17 -7.16
C ARG A 77 -12.73 -33.59 -6.01
N ARG A 78 -12.68 -32.88 -4.87
CA ARG A 78 -13.63 -33.09 -3.76
C ARG A 78 -14.80 -32.12 -3.86
#